data_AF-A0A0M2S3W0-F1
#
_entry.id   AF-A0A0M2S3W0-F1
#
_cell.length_a   1.000
_cell.length_b   1.000
_cell.length_c   1.000
_cell.angle_alpha   90.00
_cell.angle_beta   90.00
_cell.angle_gamma   90.00
#
_symmetry.space_group_name_H-M   'P 1'
#
loop_
_entity.id
_entity.type
_entity.pdbx_description
1 polymer ?
#
loop_
_entity_poly.entity_id
_entity_poly.type
_entity_poly.pdbx_seq_one_letter_code
_entity_poly.pdbx_strand_id
1 'polypeptide(L)'
;MMPSLCGPLLFLTLFALAACGKDEPADRAAAEALLCLSPAERPAVARAAVLLRLATAAPAADQVHDDGRDWPLEEWRGQHREDFARACGVAVAAAQLDEGGTGAGSAGSTWKVLWPLLVGAALTLLTTTATTGWREWMTEVRKHSAALRTDARAFVTAVIGFMDAATDASRPVPRGETLDDLRTRLQLTLAETPRPDRHPEVGRMLAELDDGALGSGLTAGWSTPEVRRPQGERAVRVRSALDDLRAGVRTVAEARERPIRAALLSRRRHPTPPPAVAAADPPTESPRSMA
;
A
#
# COMPACT_ATOMS: atom_id res chain seq x y z
N MET A 1 -24.00 -16.90 -55.85
CA MET A 1 -24.27 -16.55 -54.45
C MET A 1 -23.13 -17.11 -53.60
N MET A 2 -22.19 -16.26 -53.18
CA MET A 2 -21.07 -16.60 -52.29
C MET A 2 -21.01 -15.50 -51.22
N PRO A 3 -21.01 -15.83 -49.91
CA PRO A 3 -20.84 -14.82 -48.89
C PRO A 3 -19.35 -14.47 -48.71
N SER A 4 -19.12 -13.16 -48.72
CA SER A 4 -17.83 -12.50 -48.51
C SER A 4 -17.40 -12.63 -47.04
N LEU A 5 -16.29 -13.32 -46.80
CA LEU A 5 -15.56 -13.35 -45.52
C LEU A 5 -14.34 -12.45 -45.65
N CYS A 6 -14.48 -11.19 -45.26
CA CYS A 6 -13.42 -10.19 -45.18
C CYS A 6 -13.84 -9.24 -44.06
N GLY A 7 -13.26 -9.14 -42.87
CA GLY A 7 -12.12 -9.78 -42.23
C GLY A 7 -11.79 -8.90 -41.02
N PRO A 8 -12.30 -9.15 -39.80
CA PRO A 8 -12.01 -8.34 -38.63
C PRO A 8 -10.72 -8.83 -37.94
N LEU A 9 -9.67 -9.08 -38.72
CA LEU A 9 -8.38 -9.60 -38.23
C LEU A 9 -7.30 -8.52 -38.12
N LEU A 10 -7.59 -7.28 -38.55
CA LEU A 10 -6.59 -6.20 -38.61
C LEU A 10 -6.56 -5.29 -37.36
N PHE A 11 -7.55 -5.38 -36.47
CA PHE A 11 -7.58 -4.57 -35.24
C PHE A 11 -6.94 -5.26 -34.02
N LEU A 12 -6.73 -6.58 -34.07
CA LEU A 12 -6.21 -7.35 -32.93
C LEU A 12 -4.67 -7.50 -32.93
N THR A 13 -3.99 -7.21 -34.05
CA THR A 13 -2.53 -7.26 -34.13
C THR A 13 -1.83 -5.97 -33.71
N LEU A 14 -2.54 -4.84 -33.65
CA LEU A 14 -1.95 -3.54 -33.27
C LEU A 14 -1.78 -3.36 -31.75
N PHE A 15 -2.47 -4.14 -30.91
CA PHE A 15 -2.33 -4.08 -29.45
C PHE A 15 -1.29 -5.06 -28.87
N ALA A 16 -0.88 -6.09 -29.63
CA ALA A 16 0.07 -7.08 -29.14
C ALA A 16 1.55 -6.63 -29.24
N LEU A 17 1.85 -5.55 -29.96
CA LEU A 17 3.20 -5.01 -30.12
C LEU A 17 3.63 -4.01 -29.03
N ALA A 18 2.75 -3.64 -28.11
CA ALA A 18 3.07 -2.71 -27.02
C ALA A 18 3.56 -3.38 -25.73
N ALA A 19 3.54 -4.71 -25.64
CA ALA A 19 3.91 -5.46 -24.44
C ALA A 19 5.22 -6.27 -24.56
N CYS A 20 5.93 -6.15 -25.69
CA CYS A 20 7.31 -6.62 -25.76
C CYS A 20 8.19 -5.55 -25.13
N GLY A 21 8.76 -5.86 -23.97
CA GLY A 21 9.68 -5.00 -23.22
C GLY A 21 10.69 -4.36 -24.17
N LYS A 22 10.55 -3.05 -24.37
CA LYS A 22 11.65 -2.26 -24.88
C LYS A 22 12.65 -2.24 -23.74
N ASP A 23 13.74 -2.99 -23.91
CA ASP A 23 15.01 -2.59 -23.34
C ASP A 23 15.23 -1.15 -23.81
N GLU A 24 14.83 -0.20 -22.97
CA GLU A 24 15.11 1.20 -23.20
C GLU A 24 16.63 1.28 -23.30
N PRO A 25 17.19 1.74 -24.44
CA PRO A 25 18.62 1.68 -24.65
C PRO A 25 19.27 2.39 -23.47
N ALA A 26 20.14 1.69 -22.74
CA ALA A 26 20.76 2.19 -21.50
C ALA A 26 21.38 3.60 -21.69
N ASP A 27 21.76 3.91 -22.93
CA ASP A 27 22.27 5.19 -23.40
C ASP A 27 21.27 6.36 -23.23
N ARG A 28 19.96 6.12 -23.38
CA ARG A 28 18.92 7.16 -23.21
C ARG A 28 18.78 7.57 -21.75
N ALA A 29 18.65 6.60 -20.85
CA ALA A 29 18.57 6.87 -19.42
C ALA A 29 19.85 7.55 -18.89
N ALA A 30 21.01 7.16 -19.42
CA ALA A 30 22.28 7.82 -19.10
C ALA A 30 22.32 9.29 -19.60
N ALA A 31 21.86 9.55 -20.83
CA ALA A 31 21.81 10.89 -21.41
C ALA A 31 20.82 11.81 -20.67
N GLU A 32 19.62 11.33 -20.34
CA GLU A 32 18.63 12.09 -19.57
C GLU A 32 19.15 12.43 -18.17
N ALA A 33 19.85 11.50 -17.52
CA ALA A 33 20.44 11.74 -16.23
C ALA A 33 21.62 12.74 -16.27
N LEU A 34 22.36 12.84 -17.38
CA LEU A 34 23.38 13.88 -17.58
C LEU A 34 22.74 15.26 -17.77
N LEU A 35 21.62 15.34 -18.50
CA LEU A 35 20.88 16.59 -18.71
C LEU A 35 20.35 17.14 -17.37
N CYS A 36 19.70 16.29 -16.58
CA CYS A 36 19.11 16.66 -15.29
C CYS A 36 20.14 17.05 -14.21
N LEU A 37 21.40 16.65 -14.36
CA LEU A 37 22.49 17.08 -13.48
C LEU A 37 23.23 18.33 -13.98
N SER A 38 22.87 18.86 -15.15
CA SER A 38 23.46 20.10 -15.63
C SER A 38 23.11 21.26 -14.68
N PRO A 39 24.03 22.21 -14.44
CA PRO A 39 23.80 23.30 -13.47
C PRO A 39 22.53 24.13 -13.73
N ALA A 40 22.09 24.22 -14.99
CA ALA A 40 20.88 24.93 -15.39
C ALA A 40 19.59 24.17 -14.99
N GLU A 41 19.61 22.84 -15.03
CA GLU A 41 18.43 21.99 -14.80
C GLU A 41 18.27 21.54 -13.35
N ARG A 42 19.35 21.53 -12.54
CA ARG A 42 19.30 21.13 -11.13
C ARG A 42 18.14 21.79 -10.35
N PRO A 43 17.90 23.12 -10.46
CA PRO A 43 16.79 23.75 -9.75
C PRO A 43 15.40 23.29 -10.19
N ALA A 44 15.24 22.84 -11.44
CA ALA A 44 13.98 22.30 -11.94
C ALA A 44 13.74 20.88 -11.38
N VAL A 45 14.80 20.05 -11.33
CA VAL A 45 14.74 18.69 -10.77
C VAL A 45 14.46 18.72 -9.26
N ALA A 46 15.12 19.59 -8.49
CA ALA A 46 14.82 19.75 -7.06
C ALA A 46 13.36 20.18 -6.83
N ARG A 47 12.86 21.15 -7.60
CA ARG A 47 11.45 21.57 -7.53
C ARG A 47 10.48 20.45 -7.89
N ALA A 48 10.80 19.65 -8.92
CA ALA A 48 10.00 18.49 -9.30
C ALA A 48 9.96 17.44 -8.17
N ALA A 49 11.08 17.17 -7.50
CA ALA A 49 11.15 16.27 -6.36
C ALA A 49 10.23 16.74 -5.21
N VAL A 50 10.20 18.05 -4.93
CA VAL A 50 9.31 18.64 -3.91
C VAL A 50 7.84 18.54 -4.32
N LEU A 51 7.51 18.87 -5.58
CA LEU A 51 6.14 18.81 -6.10
C LEU A 51 5.56 17.39 -6.07
N LEU A 52 6.38 16.40 -6.38
CA LEU A 52 6.03 14.98 -6.31
C LEU A 52 6.02 14.43 -4.87
N ARG A 53 6.40 15.24 -3.87
CA ARG A 53 6.57 14.84 -2.47
C ARG A 53 7.56 13.69 -2.28
N LEU A 54 8.60 13.66 -3.12
CA LEU A 54 9.72 12.74 -3.01
C LEU A 54 10.78 13.25 -2.02
N ALA A 55 10.84 14.57 -1.84
CA ALA A 55 11.66 15.24 -0.84
C ALA A 55 11.00 16.56 -0.40
N THR A 56 11.59 17.27 0.55
CA THR A 56 11.17 18.61 0.97
C THR A 56 12.15 19.67 0.45
N ALA A 57 11.73 20.95 0.50
CA ALA A 57 12.54 22.04 -0.03
C ALA A 57 13.75 22.31 0.89
N ALA A 58 14.96 22.26 0.32
CA ALA A 58 16.18 22.70 0.99
C ALA A 58 16.39 24.22 0.82
N PRO A 59 17.27 24.85 1.61
CA PRO A 59 17.58 26.27 1.47
C PRO A 59 18.21 26.64 0.11
N ALA A 60 18.99 25.73 -0.47
CA ALA A 60 19.60 25.90 -1.77
C ALA A 60 18.73 25.28 -2.88
N ALA A 61 18.63 25.96 -4.02
CA ALA A 61 17.72 25.56 -5.10
C ALA A 61 18.14 24.27 -5.81
N ASP A 62 19.40 23.86 -5.71
CA ASP A 62 19.97 22.63 -6.28
C ASP A 62 20.10 21.49 -5.25
N GLN A 63 19.43 21.63 -4.10
CA GLN A 63 19.41 20.66 -3.02
C GLN A 63 17.98 20.24 -2.69
N VAL A 64 17.86 19.07 -2.05
CA VAL A 64 16.61 18.56 -1.51
C VAL A 64 16.80 18.16 -0.05
N HIS A 65 15.79 18.41 0.78
CA HIS A 65 15.82 18.02 2.18
C HIS A 65 15.08 16.69 2.36
N ASP A 66 15.80 15.66 2.81
CA ASP A 66 15.27 14.31 2.99
C ASP A 66 15.89 13.66 4.24
N ASP A 67 15.06 12.97 5.03
CA ASP A 67 15.43 12.37 6.31
C ASP A 67 16.21 13.32 7.27
N GLY A 68 15.80 14.59 7.33
CA GLY A 68 16.40 15.57 8.23
C GLY A 68 17.75 16.12 7.76
N ARG A 69 18.17 15.81 6.53
CA ARG A 69 19.43 16.25 5.93
C ARG A 69 19.20 16.94 4.59
N ASP A 70 19.97 17.99 4.33
CA ASP A 70 20.05 18.60 3.00
C ASP A 70 21.03 17.81 2.12
N TRP A 71 20.56 17.37 0.96
CA TRP A 71 21.30 16.58 0.00
C TRP A 71 21.54 17.38 -1.29
N PRO A 72 22.79 17.49 -1.76
CA PRO A 72 23.06 17.84 -3.15
C PRO A 72 22.38 16.83 -4.10
N LEU A 73 21.82 17.29 -5.20
CA LEU A 73 21.10 16.43 -6.17
C LEU A 73 21.92 15.23 -6.66
N GLU A 74 23.23 15.38 -6.85
CA GLU A 74 24.13 14.28 -7.19
C GLU A 74 24.19 13.20 -6.11
N GLU A 75 24.31 13.60 -4.85
CA GLU A 75 24.35 12.66 -3.71
C GLU A 75 22.99 12.00 -3.52
N TRP A 76 21.91 12.79 -3.62
CA TRP A 76 20.54 12.28 -3.52
C TRP A 76 20.25 11.25 -4.63
N ARG A 77 20.67 11.49 -5.88
CA ARG A 77 20.58 10.50 -6.97
C ARG A 77 21.27 9.19 -6.64
N GLY A 78 22.42 9.25 -5.95
CA GLY A 78 23.19 8.07 -5.56
C GLY A 78 22.39 7.14 -4.65
N GLN A 79 21.66 7.72 -3.70
CA GLN A 79 20.87 6.99 -2.69
C GLN A 79 19.43 6.72 -3.12
N HIS A 80 18.82 7.60 -3.91
CA HIS A 80 17.41 7.60 -4.31
C HIS A 80 17.24 7.58 -5.83
N ARG A 81 17.84 6.59 -6.51
CA ARG A 81 17.89 6.53 -7.99
C ARG A 81 16.51 6.63 -8.66
N GLU A 82 15.53 5.91 -8.15
CA GLU A 82 14.18 5.87 -8.74
C GLU A 82 13.41 7.18 -8.52
N ASP A 83 13.56 7.80 -7.35
CA ASP A 83 12.96 9.11 -7.05
C ASP A 83 13.59 10.21 -7.91
N PHE A 84 14.91 10.19 -8.05
CA PHE A 84 15.61 11.08 -8.95
C PHE A 84 15.15 10.92 -10.40
N ALA A 85 15.03 9.69 -10.91
CA ALA A 85 14.57 9.43 -12.27
C ALA A 85 13.15 9.99 -12.50
N ARG A 86 12.24 9.85 -11.52
CA ARG A 86 10.90 10.44 -11.57
C ARG A 86 10.91 11.96 -11.57
N ALA A 87 11.70 12.58 -10.69
CA ALA A 87 11.85 14.03 -10.63
C ALA A 87 12.46 14.59 -11.92
N CYS A 88 13.50 13.94 -12.45
CA CYS A 88 14.16 14.26 -13.71
C CYS A 88 13.19 14.19 -14.89
N GLY A 89 12.39 13.11 -15.00
CA GLY A 89 11.38 12.98 -16.04
C GLY A 89 10.34 14.12 -16.03
N VAL A 90 9.92 14.56 -14.85
CA VAL A 90 9.00 15.71 -14.71
C VAL A 90 9.68 17.02 -15.10
N ALA A 91 10.93 17.23 -14.70
CA ALA A 91 11.67 18.43 -15.07
C ALA A 91 11.87 18.53 -16.59
N VAL A 92 12.27 17.43 -17.24
CA VAL A 92 12.44 17.36 -18.70
C VAL A 92 11.10 17.59 -19.42
N ALA A 93 10.01 16.98 -18.93
CA ALA A 93 8.68 17.22 -19.48
C ALA A 93 8.26 18.68 -19.35
N ALA A 94 8.59 19.35 -18.23
CA ALA A 94 8.32 20.76 -18.04
C ALA A 94 9.12 21.65 -19.00
N ALA A 95 10.41 21.37 -19.19
CA ALA A 95 11.26 22.13 -20.12
C ALA A 95 10.76 22.04 -21.58
N GLN A 96 10.28 20.87 -22.01
CA GLN A 96 9.70 20.68 -23.35
C GLN A 96 8.40 21.48 -23.57
N LEU A 97 7.66 21.82 -22.50
CA LEU A 97 6.47 22.67 -22.60
C LEU A 97 6.84 24.15 -22.80
N ASP A 98 7.97 24.60 -22.27
CA ASP A 98 8.42 25.99 -22.35
C ASP A 98 9.04 26.31 -23.73
N GLU A 99 9.80 25.38 -24.31
CA GLU A 99 10.42 25.57 -25.65
C GLU A 99 9.40 25.69 -26.79
N GLY A 100 8.20 25.12 -26.62
CA GLY A 100 7.10 25.28 -27.57
C GLY A 100 6.47 26.69 -27.60
N GLY A 101 6.85 27.57 -26.67
CA GLY A 101 6.22 28.88 -26.45
C GLY A 101 6.94 30.10 -27.03
N THR A 102 8.21 29.99 -27.47
CA THR A 102 9.05 31.16 -27.79
C THR A 102 8.96 31.69 -29.23
N GLY A 103 7.96 31.25 -29.99
CA GLY A 103 7.65 31.77 -31.33
C GLY A 103 6.48 32.75 -31.36
N ALA A 104 6.44 33.76 -30.50
CA ALA A 104 5.35 34.73 -30.50
C ALA A 104 5.78 36.16 -30.16
N GLY A 105 6.30 36.86 -31.17
CA GLY A 105 6.06 38.30 -31.23
C GLY A 105 4.55 38.55 -31.22
N SER A 106 4.07 39.36 -30.26
CA SER A 106 2.69 39.87 -30.20
C SER A 106 1.55 38.83 -30.02
N ALA A 107 1.64 37.91 -29.06
CA ALA A 107 0.55 36.97 -28.73
C ALA A 107 -0.19 37.27 -27.40
N GLY A 108 -0.78 38.46 -27.26
CA GLY A 108 -1.73 38.74 -26.17
C GLY A 108 -3.07 37.99 -26.28
N SER A 109 -3.30 37.25 -27.38
CA SER A 109 -4.59 36.63 -27.73
C SER A 109 -4.54 35.10 -27.82
N THR A 110 -3.47 34.52 -28.35
CA THR A 110 -3.41 33.08 -28.69
C THR A 110 -3.23 32.17 -27.48
N TRP A 111 -2.60 32.65 -26.40
CA TRP A 111 -2.40 31.87 -25.16
C TRP A 111 -3.71 31.46 -24.49
N LYS A 112 -4.77 32.28 -24.58
CA LYS A 112 -6.10 31.96 -24.05
C LYS A 112 -6.75 30.77 -24.76
N VAL A 113 -6.40 30.53 -26.02
CA VAL A 113 -6.93 29.41 -26.82
C VAL A 113 -6.09 28.15 -26.65
N LEU A 114 -4.77 28.30 -26.46
CA LEU A 114 -3.86 27.16 -26.29
C LEU A 114 -3.89 26.56 -24.88
N TRP A 115 -4.13 27.38 -23.85
CA TRP A 115 -4.19 26.93 -22.46
C TRP A 115 -5.20 25.79 -22.21
N PRO A 116 -6.47 25.86 -22.64
CA PRO A 116 -7.40 24.75 -22.46
C PRO A 116 -7.01 23.48 -23.23
N LEU A 117 -6.31 23.61 -24.36
CA LEU A 117 -5.78 22.46 -25.11
C LEU A 117 -4.62 21.77 -24.35
N LEU A 118 -3.71 22.55 -23.77
CA LEU A 118 -2.62 22.03 -22.94
C LEU A 118 -3.14 21.41 -21.64
N VAL A 119 -4.09 22.07 -20.96
CA VAL A 119 -4.75 21.51 -19.78
C VAL A 119 -5.50 20.23 -20.13
N GLY A 120 -6.18 20.19 -21.28
CA GLY A 120 -6.86 18.99 -21.77
C GLY A 120 -5.88 17.84 -22.04
N ALA A 121 -4.77 18.11 -22.73
CA ALA A 121 -3.73 17.11 -23.01
C ALA A 121 -3.05 16.63 -21.71
N ALA A 122 -2.72 17.53 -20.79
CA ALA A 122 -2.15 17.20 -19.49
C ALA A 122 -3.13 16.37 -18.63
N LEU A 123 -4.42 16.72 -18.60
CA LEU A 123 -5.45 15.90 -17.93
C LEU A 123 -5.57 14.53 -18.57
N THR A 124 -5.48 14.44 -19.89
CA THR A 124 -5.55 13.16 -20.60
C THR A 124 -4.35 12.29 -20.25
N LEU A 125 -3.13 12.85 -20.26
CA LEU A 125 -1.92 12.12 -19.86
C LEU A 125 -1.96 11.69 -18.38
N LEU A 126 -2.38 12.59 -17.47
CA LEU A 126 -2.55 12.29 -16.04
C LEU A 126 -3.61 11.21 -15.80
N THR A 127 -4.74 11.28 -16.48
CA THR A 127 -5.79 10.26 -16.34
C THR A 127 -5.35 8.93 -16.95
N THR A 128 -4.59 8.93 -18.04
CA THR A 128 -4.13 7.69 -18.67
C THR A 128 -3.09 6.98 -17.80
N THR A 129 -2.08 7.70 -17.29
CA THR A 129 -1.04 7.11 -16.44
C THR A 129 -1.55 6.76 -15.04
N ALA A 130 -2.43 7.58 -14.46
CA ALA A 130 -3.05 7.27 -13.17
C ALA A 130 -3.98 6.05 -13.27
N THR A 131 -4.69 5.86 -14.39
CA THR A 131 -5.61 4.72 -14.54
C THR A 131 -4.89 3.40 -14.82
N THR A 132 -3.78 3.40 -15.59
CA THR A 132 -2.98 2.19 -15.82
C THR A 132 -2.25 1.76 -14.56
N GLY A 133 -1.53 2.67 -13.89
CA GLY A 133 -0.82 2.38 -12.64
C GLY A 133 -1.76 1.94 -11.51
N TRP A 134 -2.95 2.54 -11.42
CA TRP A 134 -3.96 2.13 -10.46
C TRP A 134 -4.47 0.70 -10.68
N ARG A 135 -4.64 0.29 -11.94
CA ARG A 135 -5.12 -1.08 -12.27
C ARG A 135 -4.09 -2.12 -11.89
N GLU A 136 -2.82 -1.90 -12.24
CA GLU A 136 -1.72 -2.80 -11.90
C GLU A 136 -1.55 -2.93 -10.37
N TRP A 137 -1.56 -1.79 -9.68
CA TRP A 137 -1.53 -1.76 -8.21
C TRP A 137 -2.73 -2.52 -7.60
N MET A 138 -3.94 -2.30 -8.11
CA MET A 138 -5.14 -3.02 -7.64
C MET A 138 -5.08 -4.52 -7.93
N THR A 139 -4.49 -4.95 -9.04
CA THR A 139 -4.29 -6.39 -9.31
C THR A 139 -3.32 -7.01 -8.32
N GLU A 140 -2.24 -6.30 -8.00
CA GLU A 140 -1.24 -6.81 -7.05
C GLU A 140 -1.80 -6.86 -5.62
N VAL A 141 -2.56 -5.85 -5.23
CA VAL A 141 -3.31 -5.84 -3.96
C VAL A 141 -4.29 -7.01 -3.88
N ARG A 142 -5.02 -7.32 -4.95
CA ARG A 142 -5.95 -8.46 -4.97
C ARG A 142 -5.23 -9.80 -4.86
N LYS A 143 -4.08 -9.96 -5.52
CA LYS A 143 -3.25 -11.17 -5.41
C LYS A 143 -2.79 -11.38 -3.97
N HIS A 144 -2.24 -10.35 -3.33
CA HIS A 144 -1.81 -10.43 -1.94
C HIS A 144 -2.98 -10.71 -0.98
N SER A 145 -4.12 -10.04 -1.16
CA SER A 145 -5.32 -10.32 -0.35
C SER A 145 -5.86 -11.74 -0.56
N ALA A 146 -5.73 -12.30 -1.76
CA ALA A 146 -6.10 -13.69 -2.05
C ALA A 146 -5.12 -14.69 -1.41
N ALA A 147 -3.81 -14.42 -1.48
CA ALA A 147 -2.78 -15.21 -0.81
C ALA A 147 -3.04 -15.25 0.70
N LEU A 148 -3.21 -14.09 1.34
CA LEU A 148 -3.47 -13.98 2.78
C LEU A 148 -4.70 -14.80 3.22
N ARG A 149 -5.82 -14.72 2.47
CA ARG A 149 -7.02 -15.52 2.77
C ARG A 149 -6.77 -17.02 2.58
N THR A 150 -5.95 -17.39 1.60
CA THR A 150 -5.62 -18.79 1.30
C THR A 150 -4.76 -19.39 2.41
N ASP A 151 -3.69 -18.70 2.81
CA ASP A 151 -2.79 -19.13 3.86
C ASP A 151 -3.50 -19.19 5.22
N ALA A 152 -4.33 -18.20 5.54
CA ALA A 152 -5.15 -18.22 6.76
C ALA A 152 -6.11 -19.41 6.78
N ARG A 153 -6.74 -19.73 5.64
CA ARG A 153 -7.67 -20.86 5.54
C ARG A 153 -6.94 -22.21 5.67
N ALA A 154 -5.77 -22.33 5.06
CA ALA A 154 -4.92 -23.52 5.16
C ALA A 154 -4.48 -23.75 6.61
N PHE A 155 -3.96 -22.70 7.27
CA PHE A 155 -3.56 -22.77 8.68
C PHE A 155 -4.73 -23.15 9.57
N VAL A 156 -5.87 -22.46 9.46
CA VAL A 156 -7.04 -22.76 10.32
C VAL A 156 -7.56 -24.19 10.12
N THR A 157 -7.62 -24.68 8.87
CA THR A 157 -7.99 -26.08 8.60
C THR A 157 -7.02 -27.06 9.25
N ALA A 158 -5.71 -26.79 9.19
CA ALA A 158 -4.70 -27.62 9.83
C ALA A 158 -4.82 -27.62 11.36
N VAL A 159 -5.06 -26.45 11.98
CA VAL A 159 -5.26 -26.34 13.44
C VAL A 159 -6.49 -27.13 13.90
N ILE A 160 -7.61 -27.02 13.17
CA ILE A 160 -8.83 -27.78 13.49
C ILE A 160 -8.57 -29.28 13.37
N GLY A 161 -7.95 -29.72 12.27
CA GLY A 161 -7.59 -31.12 12.08
C GLY A 161 -6.64 -31.65 13.17
N PHE A 162 -5.69 -30.83 13.60
CA PHE A 162 -4.80 -31.14 14.72
C PHE A 162 -5.57 -31.30 16.03
N MET A 163 -6.44 -30.34 16.38
CA MET A 163 -7.24 -30.41 17.61
C MET A 163 -8.16 -31.65 17.62
N ASP A 164 -8.83 -31.93 16.51
CA ASP A 164 -9.72 -33.08 16.40
C ASP A 164 -8.94 -34.39 16.60
N ALA A 165 -7.76 -34.53 15.96
CA ALA A 165 -6.88 -35.68 16.15
C ALA A 165 -6.30 -35.77 17.57
N ALA A 166 -6.01 -34.64 18.22
CA ALA A 166 -5.51 -34.64 19.58
C ALA A 166 -6.58 -35.00 20.62
N THR A 167 -7.85 -34.71 20.34
CA THR A 167 -8.99 -35.14 21.19
C THR A 167 -9.42 -36.58 20.94
N ASP A 168 -9.20 -37.11 19.74
CA ASP A 168 -9.51 -38.48 19.36
C ASP A 168 -8.25 -39.37 19.46
N ALA A 169 -8.08 -40.03 20.60
CA ALA A 169 -6.93 -40.91 20.86
C ALA A 169 -6.76 -42.06 19.85
N SER A 170 -7.77 -42.35 19.02
CA SER A 170 -7.70 -43.36 17.97
C SER A 170 -7.09 -42.85 16.66
N ARG A 171 -6.94 -41.53 16.49
CA ARG A 171 -6.39 -40.94 15.27
C ARG A 171 -4.90 -40.62 15.42
N PRO A 172 -4.07 -41.01 14.45
CA PRO A 172 -2.69 -40.55 14.41
C PRO A 172 -2.68 -39.03 14.14
N VAL A 173 -1.83 -38.32 14.88
CA VAL A 173 -1.60 -36.89 14.63
C VAL A 173 -1.01 -36.74 13.22
N PRO A 174 -1.61 -35.91 12.34
CA PRO A 174 -1.16 -35.77 10.97
C PRO A 174 0.28 -35.23 10.90
N ARG A 175 1.13 -35.89 10.10
CA ARG A 175 2.54 -35.53 9.84
C ARG A 175 2.74 -34.73 8.54
N GLY A 176 1.70 -34.03 8.07
CA GLY A 176 1.74 -33.23 6.83
C GLY A 176 2.68 -32.03 6.91
N GLU A 177 2.53 -31.06 6.00
CA GLU A 177 3.14 -29.73 6.12
C GLU A 177 3.00 -29.27 7.57
N THR A 178 4.12 -28.95 8.21
CA THR A 178 4.10 -28.80 9.66
C THR A 178 3.23 -27.59 9.98
N LEU A 179 2.48 -27.68 11.07
CA LEU A 179 1.66 -26.57 11.55
C LEU A 179 2.50 -25.28 11.67
N ASP A 180 3.79 -25.42 11.99
CA ASP A 180 4.78 -24.34 12.02
C ASP A 180 5.11 -23.75 10.65
N ASP A 181 5.19 -24.55 9.59
CA ASP A 181 5.40 -24.07 8.22
C ASP A 181 4.22 -23.19 7.77
N LEU A 182 2.99 -23.65 8.02
CA LEU A 182 1.77 -22.90 7.70
C LEU A 182 1.66 -21.61 8.54
N ARG A 183 2.02 -21.68 9.82
CA ARG A 183 2.08 -20.53 10.73
C ARG A 183 3.09 -19.49 10.24
N THR A 184 4.30 -19.92 9.92
CA THR A 184 5.38 -19.07 9.41
C THR A 184 4.98 -18.41 8.09
N ARG A 185 4.41 -19.17 7.15
CA ARG A 185 3.89 -18.62 5.89
C ARG A 185 2.85 -17.54 6.13
N LEU A 186 1.87 -17.80 7.00
CA LEU A 186 0.84 -16.81 7.33
C LEU A 186 1.43 -15.55 8.00
N GLN A 187 2.41 -15.70 8.90
CA GLN A 187 3.11 -14.58 9.53
C GLN A 187 3.85 -13.73 8.49
N LEU A 188 4.57 -14.34 7.56
CA LEU A 188 5.26 -13.64 6.47
C LEU A 188 4.28 -12.85 5.60
N THR A 189 3.18 -13.47 5.18
CA THR A 189 2.15 -12.79 4.37
C THR A 189 1.45 -11.65 5.13
N LEU A 190 1.28 -11.78 6.45
CA LEU A 190 0.78 -10.70 7.29
C LEU A 190 1.81 -9.56 7.41
N ALA A 191 3.09 -9.87 7.59
CA ALA A 191 4.18 -8.90 7.70
C ALA A 191 4.42 -8.10 6.41
N GLU A 192 4.17 -8.70 5.25
CA GLU A 192 4.18 -8.03 3.93
C GLU A 192 3.01 -7.03 3.74
N THR A 193 2.10 -6.91 4.71
CA THR A 193 1.02 -5.93 4.64
C THR A 193 1.60 -4.51 4.75
N PRO A 194 1.42 -3.64 3.72
CA PRO A 194 1.97 -2.29 3.75
C PRO A 194 1.38 -1.48 4.91
N ARG A 195 2.25 -0.81 5.67
CA ARG A 195 1.88 0.02 6.84
C ARG A 195 1.16 -0.77 7.94
N PRO A 196 1.83 -1.76 8.57
CA PRO A 196 1.24 -2.53 9.66
C PRO A 196 0.85 -1.64 10.85
N ASP A 197 1.51 -0.50 11.03
CA ASP A 197 1.20 0.55 12.01
C ASP A 197 -0.23 1.11 11.87
N ARG A 198 -0.80 1.07 10.66
CA ARG A 198 -2.18 1.51 10.40
C ARG A 198 -3.23 0.43 10.62
N HIS A 199 -2.80 -0.78 10.93
CA HIS A 199 -3.65 -1.95 11.09
C HIS A 199 -3.33 -2.63 12.43
N PRO A 200 -3.81 -2.11 13.57
CA PRO A 200 -3.54 -2.71 14.89
C PRO A 200 -4.06 -4.16 15.00
N GLU A 201 -4.97 -4.58 14.12
CA GLU A 201 -5.37 -5.97 13.94
C GLU A 201 -4.21 -6.87 13.49
N VAL A 202 -3.34 -6.39 12.59
CA VAL A 202 -2.18 -7.16 12.09
C VAL A 202 -1.20 -7.43 13.24
N GLY A 203 -0.86 -6.41 14.03
CA GLY A 203 0.00 -6.58 15.21
C GLY A 203 -0.56 -7.59 16.21
N ARG A 204 -1.87 -7.54 16.47
CA ARG A 204 -2.54 -8.52 17.36
C ARG A 204 -2.52 -9.94 16.80
N MET A 205 -2.78 -10.11 15.50
CA MET A 205 -2.72 -11.43 14.86
C MET A 205 -1.29 -11.99 14.87
N LEU A 206 -0.28 -11.17 14.62
CA LEU A 206 1.12 -11.59 14.67
C LEU A 206 1.52 -12.02 16.09
N ALA A 207 1.15 -11.24 17.11
CA ALA A 207 1.39 -11.62 18.51
C ALA A 207 0.68 -12.94 18.89
N GLU A 208 -0.56 -13.13 18.42
CA GLU A 208 -1.31 -14.37 18.66
C GLU A 208 -0.69 -15.60 17.99
N LEU A 209 -0.12 -15.42 16.79
CA LEU A 209 0.58 -16.46 16.02
C LEU A 209 1.99 -16.75 16.55
N ASP A 210 2.60 -15.84 17.30
CA ASP A 210 3.95 -16.01 17.83
C ASP A 210 3.93 -16.68 19.22
N ASP A 211 3.35 -15.97 20.19
CA ASP A 211 3.35 -16.32 21.61
C ASP A 211 1.95 -16.61 22.17
N GLY A 212 0.89 -16.40 21.39
CA GLY A 212 -0.50 -16.62 21.80
C GLY A 212 -0.96 -18.08 21.75
N ALA A 213 -2.28 -18.27 21.75
CA ALA A 213 -2.90 -19.58 21.68
C ALA A 213 -2.68 -20.29 20.34
N LEU A 214 -2.31 -19.55 19.29
CA LEU A 214 -2.00 -20.08 17.96
C LEU A 214 -0.49 -20.23 17.70
N GLY A 215 0.34 -19.80 18.66
CA GLY A 215 1.79 -19.83 18.57
C GLY A 215 2.42 -21.10 19.11
N SER A 216 3.57 -20.97 19.75
CA SER A 216 4.32 -22.08 20.34
C SER A 216 3.49 -22.92 21.34
N GLY A 217 2.53 -22.29 22.02
CA GLY A 217 1.60 -22.96 22.94
C GLY A 217 0.60 -23.91 22.28
N LEU A 218 0.43 -23.85 20.96
CA LEU A 218 -0.56 -24.63 20.24
C LEU A 218 -0.20 -26.13 20.17
N THR A 219 1.07 -26.48 20.06
CA THR A 219 1.53 -27.88 20.07
C THR A 219 1.89 -28.35 21.48
N ALA A 220 2.32 -27.43 22.34
CA ALA A 220 2.75 -27.71 23.70
C ALA A 220 1.60 -28.28 24.57
N GLY A 221 1.78 -29.51 25.07
CA GLY A 221 0.89 -30.12 26.06
C GLY A 221 -0.39 -30.74 25.51
N TRP A 222 -0.52 -30.95 24.19
CA TRP A 222 -1.56 -31.81 23.62
C TRP A 222 -1.15 -33.29 23.59
N SER A 223 0.15 -33.58 23.66
CA SER A 223 0.73 -34.93 23.60
C SER A 223 0.79 -35.66 24.95
N THR A 224 0.48 -35.00 26.07
CA THR A 224 0.52 -35.61 27.40
C THR A 224 -0.85 -36.22 27.79
N PRO A 225 -0.97 -37.55 27.90
CA PRO A 225 -2.25 -38.23 28.15
C PRO A 225 -2.90 -37.94 29.52
N GLU A 226 -2.13 -37.43 30.49
CA GLU A 226 -2.62 -37.17 31.86
C GLU A 226 -3.53 -35.93 31.99
N VAL A 227 -3.73 -35.15 30.93
CA VAL A 227 -4.32 -33.81 31.01
C VAL A 227 -5.59 -33.68 30.16
N ARG A 228 -6.55 -34.61 30.27
CA ARG A 228 -7.80 -34.55 29.48
C ARG A 228 -8.74 -33.39 29.86
N ARG A 229 -8.83 -33.01 31.14
CA ARG A 229 -9.77 -31.95 31.59
C ARG A 229 -9.35 -30.54 31.11
N PRO A 230 -8.05 -30.15 31.18
CA PRO A 230 -7.59 -28.86 30.64
C PRO A 230 -7.62 -28.73 29.12
N GLN A 231 -7.80 -29.84 28.38
CA GLN A 231 -7.92 -29.80 26.91
C GLN A 231 -9.20 -29.10 26.45
N GLY A 232 -10.30 -29.18 27.21
CA GLY A 232 -11.55 -28.50 26.86
C GLY A 232 -11.40 -26.97 26.86
N GLU A 233 -10.86 -26.40 27.94
CA GLU A 233 -10.61 -24.95 28.06
C GLU A 233 -9.58 -24.47 27.04
N ARG A 234 -8.53 -25.27 26.78
CA ARG A 234 -7.55 -24.95 25.74
C ARG A 234 -8.20 -24.95 24.36
N ALA A 235 -9.01 -25.96 24.01
CA ALA A 235 -9.72 -26.01 22.74
C ALA A 235 -10.67 -24.81 22.54
N VAL A 236 -11.35 -24.37 23.59
CA VAL A 236 -12.20 -23.16 23.55
C VAL A 236 -11.37 -21.91 23.23
N ARG A 237 -10.23 -21.72 23.91
CA ARG A 237 -9.32 -20.58 23.65
C ARG A 237 -8.77 -20.60 22.22
N VAL A 238 -8.29 -21.75 21.75
CA VAL A 238 -7.79 -21.90 20.37
C VAL A 238 -8.88 -21.60 19.35
N ARG A 239 -10.10 -22.10 19.54
CA ARG A 239 -11.24 -21.81 18.64
C ARG A 239 -11.57 -20.31 18.61
N SER A 240 -11.60 -19.64 19.76
CA SER A 240 -11.79 -18.19 19.84
C SER A 240 -10.71 -17.45 19.04
N ALA A 241 -9.44 -17.80 19.26
CA ALA A 241 -8.32 -17.18 18.55
C ALA A 241 -8.38 -17.43 17.03
N LEU A 242 -8.82 -18.61 16.58
CA LEU A 242 -9.02 -18.90 15.16
C LEU A 242 -10.15 -18.06 14.54
N ASP A 243 -11.23 -17.82 15.28
CA ASP A 243 -12.33 -16.97 14.82
C ASP A 243 -11.92 -15.49 14.77
N ASP A 244 -11.15 -15.03 15.75
CA ASP A 244 -10.54 -13.70 15.75
C ASP A 244 -9.55 -13.51 14.58
N LEU A 245 -8.70 -14.51 14.31
CA LEU A 245 -7.77 -14.53 13.17
C LEU A 245 -8.54 -14.45 11.84
N ARG A 246 -9.61 -15.25 11.66
CA ARG A 246 -10.45 -15.21 10.44
C ARG A 246 -11.09 -13.83 10.26
N ALA A 247 -11.62 -13.26 11.34
CA ALA A 247 -12.24 -11.93 11.31
C ALA A 247 -11.20 -10.86 10.96
N GLY A 248 -10.02 -10.89 11.59
CA GLY A 248 -8.91 -9.97 11.34
C GLY A 248 -8.41 -10.03 9.90
N VAL A 249 -8.15 -11.24 9.38
CA VAL A 249 -7.73 -11.45 7.97
C VAL A 249 -8.77 -10.88 6.99
N ARG A 250 -10.07 -11.11 7.24
CA ARG A 250 -11.14 -10.53 6.41
C ARG A 250 -11.09 -9.01 6.45
N THR A 251 -10.97 -8.40 7.63
CA THR A 251 -10.90 -6.95 7.78
C THR A 251 -9.69 -6.35 7.07
N VAL A 252 -8.51 -6.94 7.22
CA VAL A 252 -7.28 -6.49 6.54
C VAL A 252 -7.41 -6.61 5.03
N ALA A 253 -7.88 -7.76 4.53
CA ALA A 253 -8.04 -7.97 3.09
C ALA A 253 -9.08 -7.01 2.48
N GLU A 254 -10.21 -6.74 3.16
CA GLU A 254 -11.21 -5.77 2.72
C GLU A 254 -10.69 -4.33 2.75
N ALA A 255 -9.91 -3.97 3.77
CA ALA A 255 -9.30 -2.64 3.87
C ALA A 255 -8.32 -2.39 2.71
N ARG A 256 -7.55 -3.41 2.34
CA ARG A 256 -6.63 -3.37 1.18
C ARG A 256 -7.38 -3.27 -0.14
N GLU A 257 -8.42 -4.07 -0.34
CA GLU A 257 -9.19 -4.07 -1.59
C GLU A 257 -10.05 -2.82 -1.81
N ARG A 258 -10.36 -2.08 -0.74
CA ARG A 258 -11.25 -0.91 -0.79
C ARG A 258 -10.67 0.27 0.00
N PRO A 259 -9.53 0.83 -0.41
CA PRO A 259 -8.82 1.86 0.36
C PRO A 259 -9.68 3.11 0.60
N ILE A 260 -10.47 3.53 -0.40
CA ILE A 260 -11.36 4.70 -0.28
C ILE A 260 -12.45 4.44 0.75
N ARG A 261 -13.06 3.25 0.74
CA ARG A 261 -14.12 2.90 1.69
C ARG A 261 -13.56 2.78 3.12
N ALA A 262 -12.38 2.19 3.27
CA ALA A 262 -11.69 2.10 4.55
C ALA A 262 -11.38 3.51 5.12
N ALA A 263 -10.88 4.42 4.28
CA ALA A 263 -10.64 5.81 4.66
C ALA A 263 -11.94 6.50 5.12
N LEU A 264 -13.05 6.33 4.38
CA LEU A 264 -14.34 6.89 4.77
C LEU A 264 -14.90 6.32 6.08
N LEU A 265 -14.70 5.02 6.34
CA LEU A 265 -15.16 4.38 7.58
C LEU A 265 -14.31 4.78 8.78
N SER A 266 -12.98 4.90 8.62
CA SER A 266 -12.10 5.38 9.70
C SER A 266 -12.48 6.79 10.16
N ARG A 267 -12.87 7.66 9.22
CA ARG A 267 -13.36 9.02 9.52
C ARG A 267 -14.68 9.04 10.29
N ARG A 268 -15.51 8.01 10.18
CA ARG A 268 -16.76 7.89 10.96
C ARG A 268 -16.56 7.32 12.35
N ARG A 269 -15.52 6.50 12.57
CA ARG A 269 -15.22 5.89 13.88
C ARG A 269 -14.52 6.83 14.85
N HIS A 270 -13.92 7.91 14.37
CA HIS A 270 -13.50 9.04 15.20
C HIS A 270 -14.59 10.11 15.14
N PRO A 271 -15.66 10.03 15.97
CA PRO A 271 -16.52 11.19 16.13
C PRO A 271 -15.61 12.34 16.54
N THR A 272 -15.67 13.45 15.79
CA THR A 272 -15.13 14.72 16.27
C THR A 272 -15.63 14.85 17.70
N PRO A 273 -14.74 14.98 18.71
CA PRO A 273 -15.22 15.17 20.07
C PRO A 273 -16.23 16.31 20.01
N PRO A 274 -17.43 16.16 20.61
CA PRO A 274 -18.41 17.24 20.60
C PRO A 274 -17.66 18.51 21.03
N PRO A 275 -17.90 19.66 20.38
CA PRO A 275 -17.26 20.91 20.78
C PRO A 275 -17.42 20.99 22.29
N ALA A 276 -16.29 21.12 23.00
CA ALA A 276 -16.27 21.08 24.46
C ALA A 276 -17.42 21.96 24.94
N VAL A 277 -18.49 21.32 25.45
CA VAL A 277 -19.60 22.05 26.04
C VAL A 277 -18.92 22.77 27.18
N ALA A 278 -18.78 24.10 27.04
CA ALA A 278 -18.15 24.94 28.04
C ALA A 278 -18.72 24.48 29.39
N ALA A 279 -17.85 23.92 30.22
CA ALA A 279 -18.26 23.40 31.51
C ALA A 279 -19.00 24.53 32.19
N ALA A 280 -20.31 24.36 32.38
CA ALA A 280 -21.08 25.30 33.17
C ALA A 280 -20.39 25.36 34.53
N ASP A 281 -19.98 26.56 34.93
CA ASP A 281 -19.31 26.78 36.20
C ASP A 281 -20.13 26.09 37.31
N PRO A 282 -19.49 25.30 38.18
CA PRO A 282 -20.20 24.67 39.29
C PRO A 282 -20.87 25.75 40.13
N PRO A 283 -22.13 25.56 40.57
CA PRO A 283 -22.80 26.55 41.41
C PRO A 283 -21.98 26.74 42.69
N THR A 284 -21.53 27.97 42.91
CA THR A 284 -20.82 28.39 44.11
C THR A 284 -21.71 28.13 45.33
N GLU A 285 -21.44 27.06 46.06
CA GLU A 285 -22.14 26.72 47.29
C GLU A 285 -21.81 27.79 48.34
N SER A 286 -22.80 28.65 48.65
CA SER A 286 -22.66 29.65 49.70
C SER A 286 -22.53 28.97 51.06
N PRO A 287 -21.54 29.34 51.89
CA PRO A 287 -21.37 28.75 53.21
C PRO A 287 -22.59 29.09 54.08
N ARG A 288 -23.30 28.04 54.49
CA ARG A 288 -24.41 28.12 55.44
C ARG A 288 -23.86 28.55 56.80
N SER A 289 -24.10 29.80 57.15
CA SER A 289 -23.82 30.36 58.47
C SER A 289 -24.66 29.62 59.52
N MET A 290 -24.01 28.84 60.39
CA MET A 290 -24.64 28.35 61.61
C MET A 290 -24.45 29.40 62.71
N ALA A 291 -25.58 29.90 63.21
CA ALA A 291 -25.72 30.62 64.47
C ALA A 291 -26.72 29.86 65.33
#